data_AF-A0A6C0CA56-F1
#
_entry.id   AF-A0A6C0CA56-F1
#
_cell.length_a   1.000
_cell.length_b   1.000
_cell.length_c   1.000
_cell.angle_alpha   90.00
_cell.angle_beta   90.00
_cell.angle_gamma   90.00
#
_symmetry.space_group_name_H-M   'P 1'
#
loop_
_entity.id
_entity.type
_entity.pdbx_description
1 polymer ?
#
loop_
_entity_poly.entity_id
_entity_poly.type
_entity_poly.pdbx_seq_one_letter_code
_entity_poly.pdbx_strand_id
1 'polypeptide(L)'
;MLFRNLFDFTGKNCIARRFEYVAGKNCIARRFEYVAGENCTAIRFECVNIGLFNVTDKICIAIRFECVNICPFNVTGKNCIARRFECVNIGPFNVTGKICIARRFECVSIARRFECVNIGPFNVTGKICIARRFECTNICPFNVTGKTCTARRFECAKICPFNVAGKNCIARRFECANIYLFNVTGKNCITRRFEYVNICLFNITCKNCIARRFECANIYLFNVTGKNCIARRFECDNICPFNVTGKNCIARFEYVNI
;
A
#
# COMPACT_ATOMS: atom_id res chain seq x y z
N MET A 1 21.31 17.10 17.04
CA MET A 1 20.04 16.68 17.67
C MET A 1 20.19 15.23 18.08
N LEU A 2 20.20 14.94 19.38
CA LEU A 2 20.31 13.57 19.92
C LEU A 2 19.01 12.82 19.64
N PHE A 3 19.03 11.82 18.75
CA PHE A 3 17.96 10.83 18.67
C PHE A 3 18.02 9.99 19.95
N ARG A 4 17.04 10.15 20.84
CA ARG A 4 16.81 9.21 21.95
C ARG A 4 16.11 8.00 21.35
N ASN A 5 16.80 6.87 21.24
CA ASN A 5 16.19 5.64 20.74
C ASN A 5 15.25 5.10 21.83
N LEU A 6 13.93 5.27 21.63
CA LEU A 6 12.89 4.71 22.49
C LEU A 6 12.29 3.49 21.80
N PHE A 7 12.30 2.33 22.47
CA PHE A 7 11.70 1.09 21.99
C PHE A 7 10.70 0.58 23.03
N ASP A 8 9.41 0.62 22.70
CA ASP A 8 8.34 0.19 23.60
C ASP A 8 7.63 -1.07 23.05
N PHE A 9 7.72 -2.17 23.81
CA PHE A 9 7.01 -3.43 23.55
C PHE A 9 5.99 -3.72 24.64
N THR A 10 4.81 -4.21 24.26
CA THR A 10 3.81 -4.74 25.20
C THR A 10 3.22 -6.05 24.69
N GLY A 11 2.80 -6.91 25.62
CA GLY A 11 2.23 -8.23 25.36
C GLY A 11 2.75 -9.28 26.34
N LYS A 12 2.09 -10.44 26.45
CA LYS A 12 2.56 -11.54 27.31
C LYS A 12 3.66 -12.30 26.57
N ASN A 13 4.75 -12.65 27.25
CA ASN A 13 5.86 -13.43 26.69
C ASN A 13 6.49 -12.83 25.42
N CYS A 14 6.40 -11.50 25.19
CA CYS A 14 7.07 -10.88 24.06
C CYS A 14 8.59 -10.89 24.27
N ILE A 15 9.29 -11.70 23.49
CA ILE A 15 10.75 -11.81 23.48
C ILE A 15 11.26 -11.02 22.27
N ALA A 16 12.16 -10.06 22.53
CA ALA A 16 13.00 -9.45 21.50
C ALA A 16 14.37 -10.14 21.50
N ARG A 17 14.80 -10.70 20.36
CA ARG A 17 16.13 -11.35 20.25
C ARG A 17 17.07 -10.55 19.33
N ARG A 18 18.34 -10.49 19.78
CA ARG A 18 19.54 -9.94 19.13
C ARG A 18 19.48 -8.42 18.87
N PHE A 19 20.00 -7.66 19.85
CA PHE A 19 20.26 -6.23 19.72
C PHE A 19 21.74 -6.03 19.36
N GLU A 20 22.04 -5.73 18.09
CA GLU A 20 23.37 -5.25 17.72
C GLU A 20 23.34 -3.73 17.62
N TYR A 21 23.78 -3.07 18.71
CA TYR A 21 23.97 -1.63 18.80
C TYR A 21 25.40 -1.26 18.41
N VAL A 22 25.56 -0.39 17.41
CA VAL A 22 26.85 0.26 17.15
C VAL A 22 26.70 1.74 17.48
N ALA A 23 27.35 2.17 18.55
CA ALA A 23 27.39 3.57 18.96
C ALA A 23 28.20 4.38 17.93
N GLY A 24 27.55 5.32 17.25
CA GLY A 24 28.18 6.26 16.33
C GLY A 24 27.23 7.43 16.05
N LYS A 25 27.74 8.54 15.48
CA LYS A 25 26.97 9.77 15.19
C LYS A 25 25.69 9.53 14.36
N ASN A 26 25.58 8.36 13.72
CA ASN A 26 24.38 7.81 13.12
C ASN A 26 24.01 6.52 13.88
N CYS A 27 22.97 6.53 14.72
CA CYS A 27 22.51 5.33 15.42
C CYS A 27 21.99 4.29 14.42
N ILE A 28 22.70 3.17 14.25
CA ILE A 28 22.29 2.04 13.41
C ILE A 28 21.90 0.89 14.34
N ALA A 29 20.61 0.52 14.37
CA ALA A 29 20.20 -0.77 14.92
C ALA A 29 20.45 -1.82 13.83
N ARG A 30 21.57 -2.55 13.91
CA ARG A 30 22.02 -3.44 12.81
C ARG A 30 21.08 -4.62 12.57
N ARG A 31 20.40 -5.10 13.60
CA ARG A 31 19.43 -6.21 13.52
C ARG A 31 18.38 -6.07 14.62
N PHE A 32 17.12 -6.21 14.22
CA PHE A 32 16.00 -6.51 15.11
C PHE A 32 15.39 -7.82 14.58
N GLU A 33 16.00 -8.96 14.91
CA GLU A 33 15.68 -10.21 14.19
C GLU A 33 14.22 -10.64 14.38
N TYR A 34 13.64 -10.42 15.57
CA TYR A 34 12.32 -10.97 15.90
C TYR A 34 11.68 -10.38 17.16
N VAL A 35 10.37 -10.11 17.11
CA VAL A 35 9.48 -9.91 18.27
C VAL A 35 8.37 -10.95 18.22
N ALA A 36 8.28 -11.81 19.25
CA ALA A 36 7.19 -12.78 19.36
C ALA A 36 6.80 -13.09 20.80
N GLY A 37 5.53 -13.43 21.00
CA GLY A 37 4.87 -13.66 22.28
C GLY A 37 3.38 -13.91 22.04
N GLU A 38 2.51 -13.49 22.97
CA GLU A 38 1.07 -13.34 22.77
C GLU A 38 0.66 -11.87 22.84
N ASN A 39 -0.01 -11.40 21.77
CA ASN A 39 -0.47 -10.02 21.60
C ASN A 39 0.65 -8.98 21.52
N CYS A 40 1.75 -9.32 20.84
CA CYS A 40 2.87 -8.40 20.72
C CYS A 40 2.52 -7.11 19.96
N THR A 41 2.72 -6.00 20.67
CA THR A 41 2.53 -4.65 20.18
C THR A 41 3.86 -3.92 20.23
N ALA A 42 4.36 -3.56 19.05
CA ALA A 42 5.47 -2.64 18.82
C ALA A 42 4.90 -1.21 18.80
N ILE A 43 5.12 -0.43 19.86
CA ILE A 43 4.42 0.85 20.08
C ILE A 43 5.11 2.02 19.37
N ARG A 44 6.44 2.17 19.52
CA ARG A 44 7.18 3.29 18.95
C ARG A 44 8.63 2.90 18.67
N PHE A 45 9.11 3.28 17.48
CA PHE A 45 10.49 3.13 17.04
C PHE A 45 10.97 4.44 16.42
N GLU A 46 12.04 4.99 16.98
CA GLU A 46 12.75 6.16 16.46
C GLU A 46 14.22 5.80 16.29
N CYS A 47 14.70 5.76 15.06
CA CYS A 47 16.12 5.54 14.79
C CYS A 47 16.49 5.99 13.38
N VAL A 48 17.78 6.09 13.06
CA VAL A 48 18.23 6.46 11.71
C VAL A 48 17.99 5.30 10.74
N ASN A 49 18.46 4.10 11.10
CA ASN A 49 18.34 2.90 10.27
C ASN A 49 17.85 1.71 11.10
N ILE A 50 16.79 1.03 10.62
CA ILE A 50 16.37 -0.29 11.12
C ILE A 50 16.83 -1.35 10.12
N GLY A 51 17.52 -2.39 10.61
CA GLY A 51 17.76 -3.62 9.85
C GLY A 51 16.48 -4.40 9.52
N LEU A 52 16.59 -5.68 9.17
CA LEU A 52 15.41 -6.56 9.05
C LEU A 52 14.58 -6.45 10.34
N PHE A 53 13.26 -6.27 10.21
CA PHE A 53 12.33 -6.15 11.33
C PHE A 53 11.14 -7.09 11.14
N ASN A 54 11.01 -8.07 12.03
CA ASN A 54 9.93 -9.06 11.98
C ASN A 54 9.09 -9.03 13.27
N VAL A 55 7.77 -8.89 13.12
CA VAL A 55 6.80 -9.10 14.20
C VAL A 55 5.95 -10.31 13.84
N THR A 56 6.01 -11.37 14.65
CA THR A 56 5.28 -12.61 14.37
C THR A 56 4.54 -13.14 15.59
N ASP A 57 3.21 -13.24 15.48
CA ASP A 57 2.30 -13.61 16.57
C ASP A 57 0.84 -13.77 16.06
N LYS A 58 -0.03 -14.42 16.82
CA LYS A 58 -1.49 -14.42 16.64
C LYS A 58 -2.06 -12.99 16.48
N ILE A 59 -1.63 -12.02 17.28
CA ILE A 59 -1.99 -10.60 17.09
C ILE A 59 -0.72 -9.77 17.07
N CYS A 60 -0.44 -9.14 15.93
CA CYS A 60 0.73 -8.28 15.74
C CYS A 60 0.30 -6.85 15.46
N ILE A 61 0.79 -5.89 16.24
CA ILE A 61 0.48 -4.47 16.03
C ILE A 61 1.78 -3.67 16.01
N ALA A 62 2.10 -3.06 14.87
CA ALA A 62 3.14 -2.06 14.69
C ALA A 62 2.47 -0.67 14.63
N ILE A 63 2.77 0.22 15.58
CA ILE A 63 1.97 1.45 15.80
C ILE A 63 2.59 2.73 15.24
N ARG A 64 3.92 2.92 15.38
CA ARG A 64 4.59 4.14 14.94
C ARG A 64 6.08 3.90 14.68
N PHE A 65 6.51 4.17 13.45
CA PHE A 65 7.90 4.08 13.02
C PHE A 65 8.32 5.40 12.38
N GLU A 66 9.32 6.04 12.97
CA GLU A 66 9.94 7.27 12.47
C GLU A 66 11.43 7.01 12.21
N CYS A 67 11.79 6.77 10.96
CA CYS A 67 13.14 6.33 10.60
C CYS A 67 13.62 6.89 9.26
N VAL A 68 14.93 7.05 9.05
CA VAL A 68 15.42 7.39 7.68
C VAL A 68 15.24 6.17 6.78
N ASN A 69 15.79 5.03 7.18
CA ASN A 69 15.74 3.80 6.39
C ASN A 69 15.21 2.63 7.21
N ILE A 70 14.32 1.84 6.62
CA ILE A 70 13.86 0.56 7.15
C ILE A 70 14.22 -0.52 6.12
N CYS A 71 15.15 -1.41 6.47
CA CYS A 71 15.35 -2.67 5.75
C CYS A 71 14.10 -3.58 5.95
N PRO A 72 13.95 -4.73 5.27
CA PRO A 72 12.64 -5.38 5.13
C PRO A 72 11.81 -5.46 6.42
N PHE A 73 10.54 -5.08 6.34
CA PHE A 73 9.63 -4.97 7.47
C PHE A 73 8.49 -5.96 7.30
N ASN A 74 8.39 -6.95 8.19
CA ASN A 74 7.40 -8.01 8.09
C ASN A 74 6.54 -8.09 9.35
N VAL A 75 5.22 -8.14 9.19
CA VAL A 75 4.24 -8.35 10.25
C VAL A 75 3.40 -9.57 9.89
N THR A 76 3.61 -10.68 10.58
CA THR A 76 3.01 -11.98 10.24
C THR A 76 2.19 -12.55 11.39
N GLY A 77 0.94 -12.93 11.14
CA GLY A 77 0.06 -13.30 12.25
C GLY A 77 -1.36 -13.62 11.89
N LYS A 78 -2.23 -13.86 12.88
CA LYS A 78 -3.67 -14.03 12.59
C LYS A 78 -4.33 -12.67 12.33
N ASN A 79 -4.04 -11.68 13.18
CA ASN A 79 -4.51 -10.31 13.04
C ASN A 79 -3.31 -9.35 13.08
N CYS A 80 -2.99 -8.74 11.94
CA CYS A 80 -1.82 -7.90 11.76
C CYS A 80 -2.23 -6.47 11.46
N ILE A 81 -1.64 -5.52 12.20
CA ILE A 81 -1.86 -4.09 12.00
C ILE A 81 -0.49 -3.41 11.89
N ALA A 82 -0.25 -2.74 10.77
CA ALA A 82 0.81 -1.79 10.57
C ALA A 82 0.21 -0.39 10.49
N ARG A 83 0.61 0.50 11.39
CA ARG A 83 0.06 1.85 11.51
C ARG A 83 1.20 2.87 11.57
N ARG A 84 1.03 4.00 10.89
CA ARG A 84 1.89 5.21 10.95
C ARG A 84 3.38 4.92 10.74
N PHE A 85 3.76 4.89 9.48
CA PHE A 85 5.17 4.88 9.07
C PHE A 85 5.50 6.22 8.44
N GLU A 86 6.47 6.89 9.04
CA GLU A 86 7.00 8.19 8.64
C GLU A 86 8.49 7.94 8.37
N CYS A 87 8.83 7.41 7.19
CA CYS A 87 10.20 6.99 6.90
C CYS A 87 10.66 7.39 5.50
N VAL A 88 11.93 7.74 5.28
CA VAL A 88 12.41 8.15 3.93
C VAL A 88 12.43 6.99 2.94
N ASN A 89 13.09 5.89 3.31
CA ASN A 89 13.15 4.68 2.49
C ASN A 89 12.66 3.49 3.29
N ILE A 90 11.67 2.79 2.74
CA ILE A 90 11.16 1.53 3.27
C ILE A 90 11.53 0.46 2.26
N GLY A 91 12.24 -0.58 2.70
CA GLY A 91 12.48 -1.78 1.92
C GLY A 91 11.18 -2.56 1.67
N PRO A 92 11.27 -3.86 1.34
CA PRO A 92 10.09 -4.70 1.25
C PRO A 92 9.26 -4.64 2.54
N PHE A 93 7.97 -4.32 2.42
CA PHE A 93 7.04 -4.16 3.52
C PHE A 93 5.90 -5.17 3.38
N ASN A 94 5.82 -6.14 4.30
CA ASN A 94 4.86 -7.24 4.21
C ASN A 94 3.97 -7.31 5.45
N VAL A 95 2.66 -7.38 5.25
CA VAL A 95 1.68 -7.66 6.31
C VAL A 95 0.87 -8.87 5.92
N THR A 96 1.08 -9.98 6.61
CA THR A 96 0.53 -11.30 6.24
C THR A 96 -0.29 -11.89 7.39
N GLY A 97 -1.47 -12.43 7.07
CA GLY A 97 -2.35 -12.97 8.10
C GLY A 97 -3.80 -13.22 7.70
N LYS A 98 -4.70 -13.46 8.67
CA LYS A 98 -6.13 -13.60 8.38
C LYS A 98 -6.78 -12.23 8.19
N ILE A 99 -6.50 -11.28 9.09
CA ILE A 99 -6.93 -9.89 9.00
C ILE A 99 -5.67 -9.03 8.97
N CYS A 100 -5.48 -8.27 7.91
CA CYS A 100 -4.26 -7.50 7.65
C CYS A 100 -4.63 -6.06 7.37
N ILE A 101 -4.11 -5.14 8.16
CA ILE A 101 -4.43 -3.72 8.08
C ILE A 101 -3.13 -2.93 8.01
N ALA A 102 -2.87 -2.29 6.89
CA ALA A 102 -1.82 -1.30 6.75
C ALA A 102 -2.46 0.10 6.65
N ARG A 103 -2.09 1.01 7.54
CA ARG A 103 -2.74 2.32 7.70
C ARG A 103 -1.73 3.44 7.87
N ARG A 104 -1.94 4.53 7.13
CA ARG A 104 -1.23 5.81 7.26
C ARG A 104 0.27 5.64 7.04
N PHE A 105 0.64 5.63 5.77
CA PHE A 105 2.00 5.92 5.33
C PHE A 105 1.88 7.35 4.82
N GLU A 106 2.12 8.31 5.71
CA GLU A 106 1.84 9.72 5.47
C GLU A 106 3.20 10.44 5.33
N CYS A 107 3.34 11.30 4.32
CA CYS A 107 4.44 12.26 4.22
C CYS A 107 4.02 13.51 4.99
N VAL A 108 4.55 13.73 6.20
CA VAL A 108 4.30 14.99 6.91
C VAL A 108 5.54 15.87 6.80
N SER A 109 5.54 16.77 5.82
CA SER A 109 6.41 17.95 5.87
C SER A 109 5.67 19.02 6.68
N ILE A 110 6.07 19.20 7.94
CA ILE A 110 6.27 20.48 8.66
C ILE A 110 6.92 20.11 10.00
N ALA A 111 8.18 20.52 10.17
CA ALA A 111 8.94 20.53 11.44
C ALA A 111 9.37 19.20 12.10
N ARG A 112 9.39 18.06 11.39
CA ARG A 112 10.27 16.90 11.71
C ARG A 112 10.34 15.94 10.52
N ARG A 113 11.53 15.84 9.93
CA ARG A 113 11.85 15.45 8.54
C ARG A 113 11.72 13.95 8.24
N PHE A 114 10.56 13.44 7.84
CA PHE A 114 10.49 12.20 7.03
C PHE A 114 9.32 12.24 6.04
N GLU A 115 9.64 12.42 4.75
CA GLU A 115 8.76 12.12 3.63
C GLU A 115 8.95 10.65 3.27
N CYS A 116 7.88 9.86 3.11
CA CYS A 116 7.98 8.56 2.45
C CYS A 116 8.36 8.77 0.97
N VAL A 117 9.66 8.80 0.68
CA VAL A 117 10.15 9.02 -0.68
C VAL A 117 10.05 7.72 -1.45
N ASN A 118 10.62 6.64 -0.92
CA ASN A 118 10.67 5.35 -1.61
C ASN A 118 10.14 4.23 -0.73
N ILE A 119 9.15 3.50 -1.25
CA ILE A 119 8.68 2.25 -0.68
C ILE A 119 8.99 1.14 -1.68
N GLY A 120 9.76 0.15 -1.24
CA GLY A 120 9.99 -1.08 -1.98
C GLY A 120 8.71 -1.92 -2.11
N PRO A 121 8.84 -3.24 -2.37
CA PRO A 121 7.68 -4.11 -2.52
C PRO A 121 6.77 -4.05 -1.29
N PHE A 122 5.56 -3.53 -1.46
CA PHE A 122 4.56 -3.38 -0.42
C PHE A 122 3.45 -4.42 -0.60
N ASN A 123 3.37 -5.40 0.30
CA ASN A 123 2.42 -6.50 0.19
C ASN A 123 1.52 -6.61 1.43
N VAL A 124 0.21 -6.69 1.22
CA VAL A 124 -0.78 -7.00 2.27
C VAL A 124 -1.58 -8.23 1.86
N THR A 125 -1.34 -9.35 2.54
CA THR A 125 -1.87 -10.65 2.12
C THR A 125 -2.69 -11.30 3.24
N GLY A 126 -3.90 -11.78 2.92
CA GLY A 126 -4.76 -12.37 3.92
C GLY A 126 -6.21 -12.64 3.53
N LYS A 127 -7.09 -12.96 4.49
CA LYS A 127 -8.52 -13.12 4.19
C LYS A 127 -9.20 -11.76 4.02
N ILE A 128 -8.90 -10.82 4.91
CA ILE A 128 -9.35 -9.43 4.86
C ILE A 128 -8.12 -8.54 4.85
N CYS A 129 -7.94 -7.76 3.80
CA CYS A 129 -6.78 -6.90 3.61
C CYS A 129 -7.22 -5.46 3.41
N ILE A 130 -6.69 -4.55 4.22
CA ILE A 130 -7.01 -3.12 4.16
C ILE A 130 -5.71 -2.34 4.09
N ALA A 131 -5.51 -1.61 2.99
CA ALA A 131 -4.47 -0.63 2.83
C ALA A 131 -5.11 0.76 2.74
N ARG A 132 -4.74 1.69 3.62
CA ARG A 132 -5.39 2.99 3.72
C ARG A 132 -4.42 4.15 3.95
N ARG A 133 -4.54 5.22 3.15
CA ARG A 133 -3.75 6.45 3.20
C ARG A 133 -2.28 6.20 2.99
N PHE A 134 -1.88 6.29 1.73
CA PHE A 134 -0.50 6.23 1.28
C PHE A 134 -0.22 7.51 0.52
N GLU A 135 0.73 8.28 1.03
CA GLU A 135 1.27 9.48 0.42
C GLU A 135 2.77 9.26 0.31
N CYS A 136 3.31 9.20 -0.91
CA CYS A 136 4.74 8.95 -1.13
C CYS A 136 5.18 9.30 -2.55
N THR A 137 6.47 9.51 -2.77
CA THR A 137 6.98 9.78 -4.13
C THR A 137 6.92 8.53 -5.00
N ASN A 138 7.49 7.40 -4.53
CA ASN A 138 7.64 6.18 -5.31
C ASN A 138 7.20 4.94 -4.50
N ILE A 139 6.39 4.06 -5.11
CA ILE A 139 6.13 2.70 -4.61
C ILE A 139 6.43 1.67 -5.70
N CYS A 140 7.27 0.68 -5.39
CA CYS A 140 7.58 -0.38 -6.34
C CYS A 140 7.80 -1.75 -5.69
N PRO A 141 6.97 -2.78 -5.95
CA PRO A 141 5.54 -2.80 -6.34
C PRO A 141 4.57 -2.63 -5.15
N PHE A 142 3.27 -2.41 -5.42
CA PHE A 142 2.20 -2.39 -4.42
C PHE A 142 1.16 -3.50 -4.68
N ASN A 143 0.97 -4.40 -3.72
CA ASN A 143 0.06 -5.55 -3.85
C ASN A 143 -0.86 -5.72 -2.62
N VAL A 144 -2.16 -5.89 -2.85
CA VAL A 144 -3.13 -6.26 -1.81
C VAL A 144 -3.92 -7.49 -2.26
N THR A 145 -3.71 -8.62 -1.58
CA THR A 145 -4.24 -9.92 -2.01
C THR A 145 -5.05 -10.58 -0.91
N GLY A 146 -6.27 -11.03 -1.22
CA GLY A 146 -7.12 -11.68 -0.23
C GLY A 146 -8.55 -11.98 -0.65
N LYS A 147 -9.38 -12.47 0.27
CA LYS A 147 -10.81 -12.69 -0.04
C LYS A 147 -11.56 -11.37 -0.15
N THR A 148 -11.25 -10.42 0.72
CA THR A 148 -11.80 -9.06 0.70
C THR A 148 -10.66 -8.06 0.83
N CYS A 149 -10.49 -7.24 -0.19
CA CYS A 149 -9.39 -6.30 -0.31
C CYS A 149 -9.94 -4.87 -0.41
N THR A 150 -9.36 -3.96 0.36
CA THR A 150 -9.70 -2.53 0.29
C THR A 150 -8.42 -1.72 0.22
N ALA A 151 -8.24 -0.96 -0.86
CA ALA A 151 -7.23 0.05 -1.03
C ALA A 151 -7.91 1.42 -1.09
N ARG A 152 -7.53 2.36 -0.23
CA ARG A 152 -8.18 3.68 -0.15
C ARG A 152 -7.20 4.83 0.10
N ARG A 153 -7.34 5.92 -0.68
CA ARG A 153 -6.56 7.16 -0.59
C ARG A 153 -5.08 6.89 -0.83
N PHE A 154 -4.70 6.95 -2.10
CA PHE A 154 -3.33 6.82 -2.56
C PHE A 154 -3.00 8.07 -3.35
N GLU A 155 -1.96 8.75 -2.90
CA GLU A 155 -1.44 9.97 -3.48
C GLU A 155 0.05 9.71 -3.74
N CYS A 156 0.41 9.41 -4.99
CA CYS A 156 1.77 8.98 -5.32
C CYS A 156 2.28 9.57 -6.63
N ALA A 157 3.54 10.00 -6.66
CA ALA A 157 4.12 10.49 -7.91
C ALA A 157 4.38 9.35 -8.92
N LYS A 158 4.86 8.19 -8.43
CA LYS A 158 5.14 7.01 -9.26
C LYS A 158 4.73 5.71 -8.56
N ILE A 159 4.05 4.82 -9.28
CA ILE A 159 3.76 3.45 -8.81
C ILE A 159 4.10 2.43 -9.90
N CYS A 160 4.92 1.44 -9.58
CA CYS A 160 5.28 0.37 -10.52
C CYS A 160 5.40 -1.02 -9.85
N PRO A 161 4.53 -1.99 -10.15
CA PRO A 161 3.08 -1.98 -10.42
C PRO A 161 2.16 -1.74 -9.21
N PHE A 162 0.85 -1.53 -9.46
CA PHE A 162 -0.23 -1.53 -8.47
C PHE A 162 -1.23 -2.67 -8.73
N ASN A 163 -1.39 -3.60 -7.78
CA ASN A 163 -2.29 -4.75 -7.91
C ASN A 163 -3.23 -4.91 -6.69
N VAL A 164 -4.52 -5.11 -6.95
CA VAL A 164 -5.50 -5.52 -5.92
C VAL A 164 -6.25 -6.75 -6.41
N ALA A 165 -6.06 -7.88 -5.73
CA ALA A 165 -6.62 -9.17 -6.13
C ALA A 165 -7.46 -9.79 -5.03
N GLY A 166 -8.67 -10.24 -5.36
CA GLY A 166 -9.53 -10.91 -4.39
C GLY A 166 -10.96 -11.20 -4.82
N LYS A 167 -11.75 -11.86 -3.96
CA LYS A 167 -13.17 -12.11 -4.29
C LYS A 167 -13.96 -10.80 -4.34
N ASN A 168 -13.75 -9.93 -3.35
CA ASN A 168 -14.35 -8.60 -3.28
C ASN A 168 -13.25 -7.55 -3.17
N CYS A 169 -13.13 -6.67 -4.16
CA CYS A 169 -12.09 -5.65 -4.22
C CYS A 169 -12.72 -4.25 -4.20
N ILE A 170 -12.19 -3.37 -3.34
CA ILE A 170 -12.58 -1.96 -3.31
C ILE A 170 -11.32 -1.12 -3.46
N ALA A 171 -11.27 -0.32 -4.52
CA ALA A 171 -10.23 0.69 -4.75
C ALA A 171 -10.88 2.07 -4.79
N ARG A 172 -10.46 3.00 -3.93
CA ARG A 172 -11.10 4.34 -3.85
C ARG A 172 -10.12 5.48 -3.63
N ARG A 173 -10.25 6.54 -4.43
CA ARG A 173 -9.46 7.79 -4.38
C ARG A 173 -7.99 7.50 -4.60
N PHE A 174 -7.61 7.52 -5.85
CA PHE A 174 -6.24 7.40 -6.30
C PHE A 174 -5.93 8.64 -7.12
N GLU A 175 -4.90 9.35 -6.70
CA GLU A 175 -4.40 10.57 -7.31
C GLU A 175 -2.92 10.30 -7.57
N CYS A 176 -2.56 9.91 -8.78
CA CYS A 176 -1.17 9.53 -9.08
C CYS A 176 -0.66 10.11 -10.39
N ALA A 177 0.60 10.54 -10.43
CA ALA A 177 1.14 11.12 -11.66
C ALA A 177 1.54 10.05 -12.67
N ASN A 178 2.30 9.02 -12.29
CA ASN A 178 2.75 7.99 -13.23
C ASN A 178 2.50 6.59 -12.67
N ILE A 179 1.77 5.78 -13.42
CA ILE A 179 1.56 4.36 -13.10
C ILE A 179 1.97 3.50 -14.29
N TYR A 180 2.89 2.57 -14.06
CA TYR A 180 3.24 1.60 -15.10
C TYR A 180 2.11 0.59 -15.34
N LEU A 181 1.59 0.00 -14.26
CA LEU A 181 0.50 -0.97 -14.35
C LEU A 181 -0.45 -0.80 -13.18
N PHE A 182 -1.73 -0.61 -13.48
CA PHE A 182 -2.83 -0.65 -12.53
C PHE A 182 -3.69 -1.88 -12.83
N ASN A 183 -3.83 -2.78 -11.85
CA ASN A 183 -4.60 -4.00 -12.02
C ASN A 183 -5.55 -4.25 -10.83
N VAL A 184 -6.82 -4.51 -11.13
CA VAL A 184 -7.79 -4.96 -10.14
C VAL A 184 -8.50 -6.22 -10.64
N THR A 185 -8.35 -7.32 -9.92
CA THR A 185 -8.92 -8.61 -10.31
C THR A 185 -9.83 -9.16 -9.21
N GLY A 186 -11.02 -9.65 -9.59
CA GLY A 186 -11.89 -10.28 -8.61
C GLY A 186 -13.26 -10.75 -9.07
N LYS A 187 -14.10 -11.19 -8.13
CA LYS A 187 -15.51 -11.50 -8.46
C LYS A 187 -16.35 -10.22 -8.48
N ASN A 188 -16.21 -9.39 -7.46
CA ASN A 188 -16.90 -8.11 -7.35
C ASN A 188 -15.87 -7.00 -7.11
N CYS A 189 -15.84 -6.00 -7.98
CA CYS A 189 -14.89 -4.90 -7.90
C CYS A 189 -15.63 -3.57 -7.89
N ILE A 190 -15.27 -2.71 -6.94
CA ILE A 190 -15.77 -1.34 -6.87
C ILE A 190 -14.57 -0.41 -6.92
N THR A 191 -14.49 0.37 -7.98
CA THR A 191 -13.44 1.36 -8.19
C THR A 191 -14.11 2.75 -8.22
N ARG A 192 -13.61 3.70 -7.42
CA ARG A 192 -14.18 5.06 -7.34
C ARG A 192 -13.11 6.15 -7.28
N ARG A 193 -13.21 7.15 -8.15
CA ARG A 193 -12.36 8.35 -8.21
C ARG A 193 -10.89 8.00 -8.43
N PHE A 194 -10.51 8.09 -9.68
CA PHE A 194 -9.16 7.88 -10.16
C PHE A 194 -8.80 9.11 -10.97
N GLU A 195 -7.76 9.80 -10.55
CA GLU A 195 -7.27 11.01 -11.16
C GLU A 195 -5.79 10.76 -11.42
N TYR A 196 -5.43 10.67 -12.70
CA TYR A 196 -4.11 10.24 -13.12
C TYR A 196 -3.52 11.16 -14.18
N VAL A 197 -2.20 11.35 -14.17
CA VAL A 197 -1.56 12.04 -15.31
C VAL A 197 -1.25 11.02 -16.40
N ASN A 198 -0.45 10.00 -16.10
CA ASN A 198 -0.01 8.98 -17.05
C ASN A 198 -0.21 7.57 -16.52
N ILE A 199 -0.80 6.69 -17.33
CA ILE A 199 -0.88 5.25 -17.08
C ILE A 199 -0.42 4.47 -18.31
N CYS A 200 0.54 3.56 -18.18
CA CYS A 200 0.85 2.67 -19.29
C CYS A 200 -0.25 1.61 -19.46
N LEU A 201 -0.59 0.87 -18.41
CA LEU A 201 -1.58 -0.21 -18.48
C LEU A 201 -2.63 -0.07 -17.37
N PHE A 202 -3.90 0.00 -17.74
CA PHE A 202 -5.04 -0.01 -16.83
C PHE A 202 -5.91 -1.24 -17.09
N ASN A 203 -5.96 -2.16 -16.13
CA ASN A 203 -6.67 -3.42 -16.25
C ASN A 203 -7.65 -3.63 -15.08
N ILE A 204 -8.90 -3.93 -15.39
CA ILE A 204 -9.86 -4.44 -14.41
C ILE A 204 -10.52 -5.71 -14.96
N THR A 205 -10.33 -6.83 -14.25
CA THR A 205 -10.91 -8.12 -14.64
C THR A 205 -11.81 -8.65 -13.54
N CYS A 206 -13.11 -8.41 -13.67
CA CYS A 206 -14.06 -8.82 -12.63
C CYS A 206 -15.42 -9.29 -13.15
N LYS A 207 -16.03 -10.31 -12.51
CA LYS A 207 -17.39 -10.76 -12.90
C LYS A 207 -18.39 -9.61 -12.81
N ASN A 208 -18.37 -8.86 -11.72
CA ASN A 208 -19.15 -7.64 -11.53
C ASN A 208 -18.20 -6.47 -11.23
N CYS A 209 -18.24 -5.43 -12.06
CA CYS A 209 -17.42 -4.23 -11.89
C CYS A 209 -18.30 -2.98 -11.83
N ILE A 210 -18.04 -2.12 -10.84
CA ILE A 210 -18.58 -0.75 -10.81
C ILE A 210 -17.39 0.21 -10.74
N ALA A 211 -17.15 0.90 -11.84
CA ALA A 211 -16.14 1.95 -11.95
C ALA A 211 -16.83 3.31 -12.10
N ARG A 212 -16.46 4.27 -11.24
CA ARG A 212 -17.05 5.62 -11.22
C ARG A 212 -15.96 6.68 -11.14
N ARG A 213 -16.04 7.69 -12.01
CA ARG A 213 -15.13 8.84 -12.07
C ARG A 213 -13.69 8.41 -12.26
N PHE A 214 -13.30 8.41 -13.50
CA PHE A 214 -11.95 8.12 -13.93
C PHE A 214 -11.56 9.25 -14.86
N GLU A 215 -10.51 9.96 -14.48
CA GLU A 215 -9.97 11.13 -15.15
C GLU A 215 -8.48 10.84 -15.35
N CYS A 216 -8.02 10.91 -16.60
CA CYS A 216 -6.60 10.71 -16.90
C CYS A 216 -6.13 11.58 -18.06
N ALA A 217 -4.91 12.12 -18.03
CA ALA A 217 -4.39 12.80 -19.22
C ALA A 217 -4.00 11.77 -20.31
N ASN A 218 -3.20 10.76 -19.96
CA ASN A 218 -2.66 9.81 -20.94
C ASN A 218 -2.77 8.34 -20.50
N ILE A 219 -3.30 7.48 -21.37
CA ILE A 219 -3.36 6.03 -21.18
C ILE A 219 -2.93 5.28 -22.43
N TYR A 220 -1.92 4.42 -22.28
CA TYR A 220 -1.47 3.56 -23.38
C TYR A 220 -2.27 2.26 -23.52
N LEU A 221 -2.91 1.73 -22.49
CA LEU A 221 -3.87 0.63 -22.67
C LEU A 221 -4.91 0.68 -21.57
N PHE A 222 -6.17 0.67 -21.99
CA PHE A 222 -7.30 0.56 -21.10
C PHE A 222 -8.06 -0.73 -21.39
N ASN A 223 -8.18 -1.61 -20.40
CA ASN A 223 -8.97 -2.82 -20.50
C ASN A 223 -9.86 -3.04 -19.27
N VAL A 224 -11.16 -3.22 -19.50
CA VAL A 224 -12.12 -3.64 -18.49
C VAL A 224 -12.89 -4.85 -19.00
N THR A 225 -12.68 -6.00 -18.36
CA THR A 225 -13.35 -7.26 -18.71
C THR A 225 -14.25 -7.72 -17.56
N GLY A 226 -15.50 -8.05 -17.88
CA GLY A 226 -16.43 -8.57 -16.89
C GLY A 226 -17.74 -9.07 -17.43
N LYS A 227 -18.57 -9.74 -16.61
CA LYS A 227 -19.91 -10.14 -17.03
C LYS A 227 -20.88 -8.96 -16.95
N ASN A 228 -20.84 -8.23 -15.84
CA ASN A 228 -21.66 -7.06 -15.57
C ASN A 228 -20.74 -5.88 -15.21
N CYS A 229 -20.63 -4.89 -16.08
CA CYS A 229 -19.76 -3.74 -15.87
C CYS A 229 -20.56 -2.45 -15.92
N ILE A 230 -20.40 -1.59 -14.93
CA ILE A 230 -20.94 -0.24 -14.93
C ILE A 230 -19.78 0.74 -14.87
N ALA A 231 -19.56 1.46 -15.95
CA ALA A 231 -18.55 2.51 -16.07
C ALA A 231 -19.26 3.88 -16.21
N ARG A 232 -18.94 4.85 -15.36
CA ARG A 232 -19.55 6.19 -15.40
C ARG A 232 -18.52 7.28 -15.23
N ARG A 233 -18.59 8.31 -16.09
CA ARG A 233 -17.71 9.50 -16.09
C ARG A 233 -16.26 9.08 -16.23
N PHE A 234 -15.96 8.69 -17.46
CA PHE A 234 -14.61 8.39 -17.89
C PHE A 234 -14.23 9.51 -18.84
N GLU A 235 -13.21 10.25 -18.44
CA GLU A 235 -12.66 11.41 -19.11
C GLU A 235 -11.18 11.12 -19.30
N CYS A 236 -10.71 11.23 -20.54
CA CYS A 236 -9.29 11.11 -20.82
C CYS A 236 -8.93 11.84 -22.10
N ASP A 237 -7.81 12.56 -22.07
CA ASP A 237 -7.36 13.35 -23.20
C ASP A 237 -6.77 12.45 -24.30
N ASN A 238 -5.92 11.48 -23.91
CA ASN A 238 -5.28 10.55 -24.83
C ASN A 238 -5.44 9.09 -24.36
N ILE A 239 -6.18 8.27 -25.12
CA ILE A 239 -6.25 6.82 -24.91
C ILE A 239 -6.00 6.08 -26.22
N CYS A 240 -5.05 5.13 -26.21
CA CYS A 240 -4.98 4.14 -27.28
C CYS A 240 -4.13 2.93 -26.85
N PRO A 241 -4.65 1.67 -26.83
CA PRO A 241 -6.02 1.20 -27.14
C PRO A 241 -7.03 1.22 -25.97
N PHE A 242 -8.33 1.21 -26.31
CA PHE A 242 -9.45 1.18 -25.36
C PHE A 242 -10.37 -0.05 -25.55
N ASN A 243 -10.48 -0.89 -24.52
CA ASN A 243 -11.26 -2.13 -24.54
C ASN A 243 -12.19 -2.26 -23.32
N VAL A 244 -13.49 -2.44 -23.56
CA VAL A 244 -14.46 -2.84 -22.53
C VAL A 244 -15.27 -4.02 -23.03
N THR A 245 -15.13 -5.17 -22.37
CA THR A 245 -15.71 -6.44 -22.82
C THR A 245 -16.60 -7.06 -21.76
N GLY A 246 -17.80 -7.48 -22.17
CA GLY A 246 -18.75 -8.15 -21.27
C GLY A 246 -20.17 -8.26 -21.77
N LYS A 247 -20.96 -9.14 -21.15
CA LYS A 247 -22.36 -9.41 -21.57
C LYS A 247 -23.32 -8.25 -21.25
N ASN A 248 -23.15 -7.61 -20.10
CA ASN A 248 -24.02 -6.55 -19.60
C ASN A 248 -23.19 -5.33 -19.17
N CYS A 249 -22.60 -4.64 -20.14
CA CYS A 249 -21.77 -3.47 -19.90
C CYS A 249 -22.57 -2.19 -20.17
N ILE A 250 -22.66 -1.31 -19.18
CA ILE A 250 -23.18 0.05 -19.34
C ILE A 250 -22.02 1.00 -19.11
N ALA A 251 -21.71 1.81 -20.11
CA ALA A 251 -20.58 2.71 -20.03
C ALA A 251 -20.97 4.10 -20.56
N ARG A 252 -20.74 5.12 -19.73
CA ARG A 252 -20.92 6.54 -20.11
C ARG A 252 -19.57 7.22 -20.07
N PHE A 253 -19.10 7.59 -21.24
CA PHE A 253 -17.84 8.28 -21.49
C PHE A 253 -18.13 9.72 -21.87
N GLU A 254 -17.38 10.64 -21.27
CA GLU A 254 -17.32 12.03 -21.68
C GLU A 254 -15.94 12.16 -22.29
N TYR A 255 -15.84 11.81 -23.57
CA TYR A 255 -14.57 11.76 -24.29
C TYR A 255 -14.23 13.16 -24.78
N VAL A 256 -13.06 13.66 -24.43
CA VAL A 256 -12.54 14.95 -24.89
C VAL A 256 -11.29 14.64 -25.71
N ASN A 257 -11.48 14.36 -27.00
CA ASN A 257 -10.36 14.45 -27.95
C ASN A 257 -10.02 15.94 -28.11
N ILE A 258 -8.79 16.34 -27.81
CA ILE A 258 -8.17 17.56 -28.35
C ILE A 258 -7.05 17.12 -29.28
#